data_AF-A0A7H4M2W1-F1
#
_entry.id   AF-A0A7H4M2W1-F1
#
_cell.length_a   1.000
_cell.length_b   1.000
_cell.length_c   1.000
_cell.angle_alpha   90.00
_cell.angle_beta   90.00
_cell.angle_gamma   90.00
#
_symmetry.space_group_name_H-M   'P 1'
#
loop_
_entity.id
_entity.type
_entity.pdbx_description
1 polymer ?
#
loop_
_entity_poly.entity_id
_entity_poly.type
_entity_poly.pdbx_seq_one_letter_code
_entity_poly.pdbx_strand_id
1 'polypeptide(L)'
;MKRSGAPRISSVAFENFCIDGLHFVDDGLGNNDPENSYTNGKTGIYIASAQDAFRITGMGFIYLEHGLTTYNSDAMAIHNNFIAECGNCIELRGAGQASKITDNLIGAGYKGYSIYAQNFGGLLISTNNIFPRGASSVHLSGVVRSSITSNRFHSFYPGMLVLENNCAENLISANHFLRDREPWPPMQAYDNGLDDAYGLLHINGSNNSVIANHISETIDVQYLKPQGIKPVIIRLVSGKGNYIANNHIVATTETSAAQAQPSEEDACFAAQVSALLTTARLKELDAVAVQVEKESAQNTILDSGSDAQVVIDRARNAFRATPVAGN
;
A
#
# COMPACT_ATOMS: atom_id res chain seq x y z
N MET A 1 -21.60 -12.93 -8.88
CA MET A 1 -22.53 -13.79 -8.10
C MET A 1 -23.46 -12.95 -7.26
N LYS A 2 -24.76 -13.27 -7.29
CA LYS A 2 -25.80 -12.59 -6.52
C LYS A 2 -26.80 -13.63 -6.03
N ARG A 3 -27.07 -13.65 -4.72
CA ARG A 3 -28.11 -14.49 -4.11
C ARG A 3 -28.79 -13.70 -3.00
N SER A 4 -30.11 -13.62 -3.06
CA SER A 4 -30.95 -13.01 -2.03
C SER A 4 -31.59 -14.09 -1.14
N GLY A 5 -32.15 -13.67 0.00
CA GLY A 5 -32.81 -14.57 0.95
C GLY A 5 -31.89 -15.17 2.01
N ALA A 6 -32.45 -16.07 2.82
CA ALA A 6 -31.75 -16.77 3.90
C ALA A 6 -31.54 -18.25 3.56
N PRO A 7 -30.42 -18.87 4.00
CA PRO A 7 -29.26 -18.23 4.64
C PRO A 7 -28.47 -17.34 3.67
N ARG A 8 -27.34 -16.74 4.09
CA ARG A 8 -26.39 -16.13 3.15
C ARG A 8 -25.87 -17.18 2.17
N ILE A 9 -25.41 -16.77 0.99
CA ILE A 9 -24.66 -17.69 0.13
C ILE A 9 -23.35 -18.03 0.82
N SER A 10 -22.97 -19.31 0.83
CA SER A 10 -21.87 -19.76 1.67
C SER A 10 -20.93 -20.70 0.94
N SER A 11 -19.66 -20.67 1.35
CA SER A 11 -18.64 -21.68 1.02
C SER A 11 -18.38 -21.89 -0.47
N VAL A 12 -18.69 -20.90 -1.32
CA VAL A 12 -18.26 -20.94 -2.71
C VAL A 12 -16.74 -20.81 -2.77
N ALA A 13 -16.12 -21.67 -3.57
CA ALA A 13 -14.68 -21.71 -3.76
C ALA A 13 -14.33 -21.47 -5.23
N PHE A 14 -13.36 -20.60 -5.47
CA PHE A 14 -12.70 -20.41 -6.75
C PHE A 14 -11.24 -20.83 -6.57
N GLU A 15 -10.82 -21.87 -7.29
CA GLU A 15 -9.55 -22.54 -7.01
C GLU A 15 -8.79 -22.87 -8.31
N ASN A 16 -7.52 -22.45 -8.38
CA ASN A 16 -6.52 -22.91 -9.35
C ASN A 16 -6.84 -22.71 -10.85
N PHE A 17 -7.35 -21.53 -11.22
CA PHE A 17 -7.50 -21.17 -12.64
C PHE A 17 -7.13 -19.71 -12.91
N CYS A 18 -6.98 -19.37 -14.19
CA CYS A 18 -6.64 -18.04 -14.68
C CYS A 18 -7.91 -17.30 -15.16
N ILE A 19 -8.00 -16.01 -14.86
CA ILE A 19 -8.96 -15.08 -15.46
C ILE A 19 -8.18 -13.94 -16.10
N ASP A 20 -8.31 -13.81 -17.41
CA ASP A 20 -7.57 -12.86 -18.25
C ASP A 20 -8.54 -11.85 -18.89
N GLY A 21 -8.25 -10.56 -18.73
CA GLY A 21 -8.98 -9.47 -19.38
C GLY A 21 -8.46 -9.11 -20.78
N LEU A 22 -7.39 -9.75 -21.25
CA LEU A 22 -6.71 -9.63 -22.55
C LEU A 22 -6.06 -8.28 -22.82
N HIS A 23 -6.86 -7.22 -22.94
CA HIS A 23 -6.41 -5.91 -23.39
C HIS A 23 -7.01 -4.81 -22.53
N PHE A 24 -6.19 -3.82 -22.22
CA PHE A 24 -6.69 -2.53 -21.76
C PHE A 24 -7.08 -1.66 -22.97
N VAL A 25 -7.83 -0.59 -22.71
CA VAL A 25 -8.32 0.34 -23.73
C VAL A 25 -7.93 1.76 -23.35
N ASP A 26 -8.00 2.69 -24.31
CA ASP A 26 -7.71 4.10 -24.05
C ASP A 26 -8.61 4.67 -22.94
N ASP A 27 -8.02 5.38 -21.98
CA ASP A 27 -8.71 5.97 -20.83
C ASP A 27 -9.26 7.38 -21.11
N GLY A 28 -9.08 7.88 -22.33
CA GLY A 28 -9.52 9.21 -22.76
C GLY A 28 -8.69 10.35 -22.18
N LEU A 29 -7.55 10.07 -21.53
CA LEU A 29 -6.69 11.09 -20.94
C LEU A 29 -5.66 11.66 -21.93
N GLY A 30 -5.65 11.18 -23.17
CA GLY A 30 -4.81 11.71 -24.26
C GLY A 30 -3.36 11.19 -24.26
N ASN A 31 -3.05 10.18 -23.45
CA ASN A 31 -1.74 9.53 -23.42
C ASN A 31 -1.48 8.65 -24.66
N ASN A 32 -2.53 8.26 -25.40
CA ASN A 32 -2.46 7.35 -26.57
C ASN A 32 -1.70 6.05 -26.27
N ASP A 33 -1.86 5.53 -25.05
CA ASP A 33 -1.16 4.35 -24.54
C ASP A 33 -2.16 3.39 -23.88
N PRO A 34 -3.01 2.72 -24.70
CA PRO A 34 -4.17 1.98 -24.21
C PRO A 34 -3.80 0.80 -23.31
N GLU A 35 -2.65 0.14 -23.56
CA GLU A 35 -2.25 -1.05 -22.80
C GLU A 35 -1.69 -0.72 -21.41
N ASN A 36 -1.27 0.51 -21.17
CA ASN A 36 -0.83 0.96 -19.86
C ASN A 36 -1.90 1.77 -19.11
N SER A 37 -3.13 1.82 -19.64
CA SER A 37 -4.22 2.61 -19.04
C SER A 37 -4.85 1.95 -17.80
N TYR A 38 -4.67 0.63 -17.65
CA TYR A 38 -5.34 -0.21 -16.65
C TYR A 38 -6.88 -0.18 -16.69
N THR A 39 -7.46 0.23 -17.82
CA THR A 39 -8.90 0.45 -17.99
C THR A 39 -9.45 -0.50 -19.06
N ASN A 40 -10.54 -1.23 -18.78
CA ASN A 40 -11.28 -2.03 -19.77
C ASN A 40 -12.72 -2.44 -19.33
N GLY A 41 -13.18 -1.99 -18.17
CA GLY A 41 -14.49 -2.28 -17.60
C GLY A 41 -14.72 -3.74 -17.18
N LYS A 42 -13.68 -4.58 -17.18
CA LYS A 42 -13.80 -6.02 -16.87
C LYS A 42 -13.53 -6.27 -15.40
N THR A 43 -14.35 -7.13 -14.81
CA THR A 43 -14.14 -7.66 -13.46
C THR A 43 -13.96 -9.17 -13.51
N GLY A 44 -12.93 -9.71 -12.85
CA GLY A 44 -12.69 -11.15 -12.79
C GLY A 44 -13.75 -11.86 -11.96
N ILE A 45 -13.75 -11.62 -10.64
CA ILE A 45 -14.77 -12.14 -9.73
C ILE A 45 -15.50 -10.97 -9.06
N TYR A 46 -16.82 -10.91 -9.30
CA TYR A 46 -17.70 -9.94 -8.66
C TYR A 46 -18.71 -10.63 -7.74
N ILE A 47 -18.67 -10.38 -6.43
CA ILE A 47 -19.60 -10.95 -5.44
C ILE A 47 -20.46 -9.81 -4.87
N ALA A 48 -21.73 -9.77 -5.27
CA ALA A 48 -22.63 -8.65 -5.01
C ALA A 48 -23.43 -8.76 -3.71
N SER A 49 -23.52 -9.96 -3.12
CA SER A 49 -24.42 -10.28 -2.01
C SER A 49 -23.63 -10.67 -0.77
N ALA A 50 -24.24 -10.46 0.40
CA ALA A 50 -23.68 -10.92 1.66
C ALA A 50 -23.40 -12.43 1.60
N GLN A 51 -22.18 -12.78 2.00
CA GLN A 51 -21.64 -14.12 1.86
C GLN A 51 -20.94 -14.56 3.13
N ASP A 52 -20.75 -15.87 3.26
CA ASP A 52 -20.07 -16.50 4.40
C ASP A 52 -19.07 -17.56 3.94
N ALA A 53 -17.87 -17.57 4.52
CA ALA A 53 -16.86 -18.62 4.32
C ALA A 53 -16.42 -18.85 2.87
N PHE A 54 -16.43 -17.82 2.02
CA PHE A 54 -15.92 -17.92 0.66
C PHE A 54 -14.41 -18.11 0.61
N ARG A 55 -13.95 -18.81 -0.42
CA ARG A 55 -12.52 -19.10 -0.65
C ARG A 55 -12.10 -18.71 -2.06
N ILE A 56 -11.08 -17.87 -2.16
CA ILE A 56 -10.40 -17.51 -3.41
C ILE A 56 -8.95 -17.96 -3.26
N THR A 57 -8.54 -19.02 -3.97
CA THR A 57 -7.26 -19.68 -3.70
C THR A 57 -6.53 -20.15 -4.94
N GLY A 58 -5.22 -19.95 -5.02
CA GLY A 58 -4.42 -20.44 -6.15
C GLY A 58 -4.77 -19.80 -7.49
N MET A 59 -5.46 -18.67 -7.48
CA MET A 59 -5.96 -18.02 -8.69
C MET A 59 -4.87 -17.21 -9.40
N GLY A 60 -5.01 -17.09 -10.72
CA GLY A 60 -4.32 -16.09 -11.53
C GLY A 60 -5.31 -15.05 -12.05
N PHE A 61 -5.06 -13.76 -11.81
CA PHE A 61 -5.82 -12.65 -12.39
C PHE A 61 -4.85 -11.72 -13.12
N ILE A 62 -5.20 -11.36 -14.36
CA ILE A 62 -4.32 -10.59 -15.24
C ILE A 62 -5.14 -9.70 -16.20
N TYR A 63 -4.69 -8.48 -16.46
CA TYR A 63 -5.26 -7.56 -17.45
C TYR A 63 -6.75 -7.19 -17.22
N LEU A 64 -7.21 -7.20 -15.97
CA LEU A 64 -8.57 -6.82 -15.59
C LEU A 64 -8.58 -5.43 -14.96
N GLU A 65 -9.58 -4.60 -15.24
CA GLU A 65 -9.75 -3.34 -14.48
C GLU A 65 -10.01 -3.61 -12.99
N HIS A 66 -10.70 -4.71 -12.68
CA HIS A 66 -10.95 -5.20 -11.33
C HIS A 66 -10.69 -6.71 -11.22
N GLY A 67 -9.71 -7.15 -10.43
CA GLY A 67 -9.44 -8.57 -10.20
C GLY A 67 -10.56 -9.24 -9.40
N LEU A 68 -10.66 -8.89 -8.12
CA LEU A 68 -11.67 -9.39 -7.19
C LEU A 68 -12.38 -8.22 -6.49
N THR A 69 -13.69 -8.12 -6.71
CA THR A 69 -14.56 -7.18 -5.99
C THR A 69 -15.64 -7.97 -5.26
N THR A 70 -15.70 -7.83 -3.93
CA THR A 70 -16.70 -8.52 -3.09
C THR A 70 -17.37 -7.56 -2.15
N TYR A 71 -18.66 -7.76 -1.91
CA TYR A 71 -19.46 -6.97 -0.97
C TYR A 71 -19.91 -7.84 0.20
N ASN A 72 -19.88 -7.26 1.41
CA ASN A 72 -20.52 -7.84 2.60
C ASN A 72 -19.96 -9.23 2.97
N SER A 73 -18.64 -9.29 3.18
CA SER A 73 -17.91 -10.55 3.40
C SER A 73 -17.83 -10.95 4.88
N ASP A 74 -18.20 -12.18 5.18
CA ASP A 74 -18.01 -12.81 6.48
C ASP A 74 -17.10 -14.04 6.34
N ALA A 75 -16.12 -14.18 7.22
CA ALA A 75 -15.20 -15.33 7.27
C ALA A 75 -14.53 -15.68 5.92
N MET A 76 -14.29 -14.70 5.05
CA MET A 76 -13.71 -14.93 3.73
C MET A 76 -12.22 -15.21 3.81
N ALA A 77 -11.72 -16.11 2.97
CA ALA A 77 -10.30 -16.36 2.79
C ALA A 77 -9.86 -16.08 1.35
N ILE A 78 -9.00 -15.09 1.17
CA ILE A 78 -8.30 -14.80 -0.09
C ILE A 78 -6.84 -15.18 0.13
N HIS A 79 -6.44 -16.34 -0.39
CA HIS A 79 -5.20 -16.97 -0.01
C HIS A 79 -4.39 -17.53 -1.17
N ASN A 80 -3.08 -17.30 -1.19
CA ASN A 80 -2.16 -17.89 -2.16
C ASN A 80 -2.56 -17.64 -3.62
N ASN A 81 -2.92 -16.41 -3.95
CA ASN A 81 -3.26 -16.01 -5.32
C ASN A 81 -2.14 -15.17 -5.95
N PHE A 82 -2.08 -15.17 -7.27
CA PHE A 82 -1.30 -14.23 -8.06
C PHE A 82 -2.26 -13.25 -8.76
N ILE A 83 -2.29 -12.00 -8.31
CA ILE A 83 -3.23 -10.97 -8.77
C ILE A 83 -2.41 -9.77 -9.24
N ALA A 84 -2.04 -9.75 -10.52
CA ALA A 84 -1.11 -8.77 -11.06
C ALA A 84 -1.67 -8.11 -12.32
N GLU A 85 -1.10 -6.96 -12.68
CA GLU A 85 -1.47 -6.17 -13.86
C GLU A 85 -2.99 -6.00 -14.00
N CYS A 86 -3.65 -5.83 -12.85
CA CYS A 86 -5.04 -5.44 -12.76
C CYS A 86 -5.11 -3.97 -12.35
N GLY A 87 -6.12 -3.23 -12.80
CA GLY A 87 -6.31 -1.85 -12.33
C GLY A 87 -6.46 -1.81 -10.82
N ASN A 88 -7.37 -2.63 -10.30
CA ASN A 88 -7.58 -2.91 -8.88
C ASN A 88 -7.45 -4.42 -8.65
N CYS A 89 -6.73 -4.85 -7.62
CA CYS A 89 -6.53 -6.27 -7.35
C CYS A 89 -7.61 -6.85 -6.42
N ILE A 90 -7.64 -6.44 -5.14
CA ILE A 90 -8.61 -6.92 -4.16
C ILE A 90 -9.41 -5.76 -3.58
N GLU A 91 -10.73 -5.84 -3.67
CA GLU A 91 -11.64 -4.82 -3.13
C GLU A 91 -12.74 -5.47 -2.27
N LEU A 92 -12.64 -5.27 -0.95
CA LEU A 92 -13.64 -5.67 0.03
C LEU A 92 -14.58 -4.49 0.34
N ARG A 93 -15.74 -4.47 -0.30
CA ARG A 93 -16.69 -3.36 -0.30
C ARG A 93 -17.92 -3.62 0.59
N GLY A 94 -18.71 -2.58 0.84
CA GLY A 94 -19.83 -2.61 1.78
C GLY A 94 -19.34 -2.59 3.23
N ALA A 95 -19.31 -3.76 3.84
CA ALA A 95 -18.79 -4.03 5.17
C ALA A 95 -18.30 -5.48 5.27
N GLY A 96 -17.72 -5.89 6.39
CA GLY A 96 -17.46 -7.30 6.63
C GLY A 96 -16.75 -7.60 7.94
N GLN A 97 -16.47 -8.87 8.18
CA GLN A 97 -15.83 -9.30 9.42
C GLN A 97 -15.04 -10.60 9.26
N ALA A 98 -14.11 -10.82 10.19
CA ALA A 98 -13.39 -12.09 10.41
C ALA A 98 -12.76 -12.69 9.13
N SER A 99 -12.41 -11.84 8.16
CA SER A 99 -11.89 -12.25 6.87
C SER A 99 -10.36 -12.17 6.86
N LYS A 100 -9.71 -12.84 5.91
CA LYS A 100 -8.26 -12.83 5.78
C LYS A 100 -7.78 -12.75 4.33
N ILE A 101 -6.70 -11.98 4.13
CA ILE A 101 -5.95 -11.84 2.87
C ILE A 101 -4.51 -12.26 3.16
N THR A 102 -4.13 -13.46 2.70
CA THR A 102 -2.90 -14.13 3.15
C THR A 102 -2.09 -14.76 2.02
N ASP A 103 -0.77 -14.62 2.02
CA ASP A 103 0.14 -15.32 1.08
C ASP A 103 -0.08 -14.96 -0.41
N ASN A 104 -0.57 -13.77 -0.73
CA ASN A 104 -0.80 -13.37 -2.12
C ASN A 104 0.40 -12.62 -2.70
N LEU A 105 0.58 -12.76 -4.02
CA LEU A 105 1.43 -11.92 -4.86
C LEU A 105 0.53 -10.90 -5.57
N ILE A 106 0.73 -9.60 -5.32
CA ILE A 106 -0.22 -8.56 -5.75
C ILE A 106 0.51 -7.39 -6.42
N GLY A 107 0.07 -6.99 -7.61
CA GLY A 107 0.53 -5.77 -8.30
C GLY A 107 -0.58 -5.08 -9.08
N ALA A 108 -1.07 -3.94 -8.58
CA ALA A 108 -2.16 -3.19 -9.19
C ALA A 108 -1.67 -2.06 -10.14
N GLY A 109 -2.61 -1.31 -10.72
CA GLY A 109 -2.35 -0.11 -11.54
C GLY A 109 -2.31 1.19 -10.75
N TYR A 110 -1.69 2.22 -11.32
CA TYR A 110 -1.39 3.51 -10.64
C TYR A 110 -2.62 4.34 -10.23
N LYS A 111 -3.81 3.99 -10.71
CA LYS A 111 -5.10 4.60 -10.30
C LYS A 111 -5.89 3.76 -9.29
N GLY A 112 -5.50 2.51 -9.07
CA GLY A 112 -6.30 1.54 -8.33
C GLY A 112 -5.60 0.95 -7.11
N TYR A 113 -6.32 0.08 -6.42
CA TYR A 113 -5.89 -0.48 -5.14
C TYR A 113 -5.28 -1.86 -5.29
N SER A 114 -4.13 -2.10 -4.65
CA SER A 114 -3.65 -3.48 -4.44
C SER A 114 -4.56 -4.24 -3.48
N ILE A 115 -4.81 -3.67 -2.29
CA ILE A 115 -5.84 -4.14 -1.36
C ILE A 115 -6.65 -2.95 -0.87
N TYR A 116 -7.97 -3.02 -1.06
CA TYR A 116 -8.92 -2.08 -0.49
C TYR A 116 -9.90 -2.81 0.44
N ALA A 117 -10.22 -2.21 1.58
CA ALA A 117 -11.34 -2.66 2.41
C ALA A 117 -12.08 -1.50 3.07
N GLN A 118 -13.40 -1.59 3.13
CA GLN A 118 -14.26 -0.61 3.82
C GLN A 118 -15.17 -1.25 4.86
N ASN A 119 -15.23 -0.65 6.05
CA ASN A 119 -16.09 -1.04 7.17
C ASN A 119 -15.90 -2.51 7.61
N PHE A 120 -14.65 -2.93 7.79
CA PHE A 120 -14.32 -4.27 8.27
C PHE A 120 -13.96 -4.29 9.76
N GLY A 121 -14.38 -5.34 10.46
CA GLY A 121 -13.93 -5.68 11.81
C GLY A 121 -13.14 -6.99 11.84
N GLY A 122 -11.97 -7.02 12.46
CA GLY A 122 -11.20 -8.27 12.58
C GLY A 122 -10.69 -8.82 11.24
N LEU A 123 -10.31 -7.94 10.31
CA LEU A 123 -9.64 -8.32 9.06
C LEU A 123 -8.17 -8.63 9.34
N LEU A 124 -7.66 -9.72 8.76
CA LEU A 124 -6.24 -10.07 8.80
C LEU A 124 -5.61 -9.96 7.41
N ILE A 125 -4.61 -9.08 7.26
CA ILE A 125 -3.80 -8.92 6.04
C ILE A 125 -2.37 -9.29 6.40
N SER A 126 -1.91 -10.46 5.97
CA SER A 126 -0.59 -10.95 6.36
C SER A 126 0.11 -11.74 5.27
N THR A 127 1.43 -11.83 5.35
CA THR A 127 2.28 -12.67 4.47
C THR A 127 2.14 -12.39 2.97
N ASN A 128 1.58 -11.25 2.59
CA ASN A 128 1.49 -10.85 1.18
C ASN A 128 2.80 -10.18 0.74
N ASN A 129 3.16 -10.40 -0.53
CA ASN A 129 4.17 -9.62 -1.23
C ASN A 129 3.45 -8.75 -2.26
N ILE A 130 3.32 -7.47 -1.93
CA ILE A 130 2.68 -6.47 -2.78
C ILE A 130 3.78 -5.67 -3.45
N PHE A 131 3.81 -5.72 -4.77
CA PHE A 131 4.74 -5.00 -5.62
C PHE A 131 4.00 -3.90 -6.41
N PRO A 132 4.74 -2.99 -7.06
CA PRO A 132 4.14 -1.91 -7.82
C PRO A 132 3.17 -2.38 -8.90
N ARG A 133 2.26 -1.53 -9.38
CA ARG A 133 2.27 -0.06 -9.23
C ARG A 133 0.92 0.48 -8.75
N GLY A 134 0.29 -0.21 -7.82
CA GLY A 134 -0.95 0.25 -7.19
C GLY A 134 -0.84 1.69 -6.66
N ALA A 135 -1.92 2.46 -6.72
CA ALA A 135 -2.00 3.77 -6.08
C ALA A 135 -1.70 3.71 -4.56
N SER A 136 -2.01 2.56 -3.95
CA SER A 136 -1.63 2.17 -2.59
C SER A 136 -1.44 0.65 -2.51
N SER A 137 -0.63 0.19 -1.56
CA SER A 137 -0.49 -1.23 -1.24
C SER A 137 -1.67 -1.73 -0.41
N VAL A 138 -2.09 -0.96 0.59
CA VAL A 138 -3.26 -1.24 1.44
C VAL A 138 -4.02 0.05 1.75
N HIS A 139 -5.30 0.10 1.39
CA HIS A 139 -6.18 1.23 1.68
C HIS A 139 -7.39 0.77 2.48
N LEU A 140 -7.51 1.28 3.70
CA LEU A 140 -8.58 0.92 4.63
C LEU A 140 -9.44 2.14 4.97
N SER A 141 -10.76 1.97 4.87
CA SER A 141 -11.75 3.02 5.11
C SER A 141 -12.75 2.58 6.17
N GLY A 142 -12.72 3.19 7.37
CA GLY A 142 -13.59 2.80 8.49
C GLY A 142 -13.36 1.36 9.00
N VAL A 143 -12.16 0.81 8.79
CA VAL A 143 -11.77 -0.54 9.25
C VAL A 143 -11.28 -0.47 10.68
N VAL A 144 -11.72 -1.40 11.51
CA VAL A 144 -11.41 -1.42 12.93
C VAL A 144 -10.92 -2.79 13.40
N ARG A 145 -10.14 -2.80 14.49
CA ARG A 145 -9.72 -4.03 15.20
C ARG A 145 -9.11 -5.08 14.26
N SER A 146 -8.37 -4.61 13.26
CA SER A 146 -7.82 -5.42 12.19
C SER A 146 -6.29 -5.43 12.25
N SER A 147 -5.65 -6.32 11.50
CA SER A 147 -4.19 -6.52 11.53
C SER A 147 -3.62 -6.48 10.11
N ILE A 148 -2.60 -5.65 9.91
CA ILE A 148 -1.76 -5.58 8.72
C ILE A 148 -0.34 -5.92 9.14
N THR A 149 0.05 -7.18 9.02
CA THR A 149 1.28 -7.67 9.67
C THR A 149 2.08 -8.62 8.80
N SER A 150 3.41 -8.55 8.87
CA SER A 150 4.31 -9.48 8.18
C SER A 150 4.12 -9.52 6.66
N ASN A 151 3.89 -8.35 6.05
CA ASN A 151 3.84 -8.19 4.60
C ASN A 151 5.11 -7.52 4.07
N ARG A 152 5.43 -7.75 2.80
CA ARG A 152 6.40 -6.96 2.04
C ARG A 152 5.64 -6.06 1.09
N PHE A 153 5.83 -4.76 1.21
CA PHE A 153 5.22 -3.73 0.38
C PHE A 153 6.30 -3.01 -0.40
N HIS A 154 6.14 -2.93 -1.72
CA HIS A 154 6.97 -2.13 -2.61
C HIS A 154 6.06 -1.27 -3.48
N SER A 155 6.32 0.04 -3.49
CA SER A 155 5.56 1.04 -4.23
C SER A 155 6.51 2.01 -4.94
N PHE A 156 6.06 2.55 -6.06
CA PHE A 156 6.73 3.68 -6.73
C PHE A 156 6.22 5.06 -6.26
N TYR A 157 5.19 5.07 -5.42
CA TYR A 157 4.42 6.26 -5.07
C TYR A 157 4.19 6.39 -3.55
N PRO A 158 4.01 7.62 -3.02
CA PRO A 158 3.51 7.87 -1.66
C PRO A 158 2.14 7.24 -1.41
N GLY A 159 1.71 7.18 -0.14
CA GLY A 159 0.40 6.62 0.22
C GLY A 159 0.34 5.09 0.15
N MET A 160 1.43 4.39 0.50
CA MET A 160 1.50 2.93 0.47
C MET A 160 0.46 2.28 1.38
N LEU A 161 0.31 2.79 2.61
CA LEU A 161 -0.71 2.35 3.56
C LEU A 161 -1.56 3.55 3.97
N VAL A 162 -2.85 3.47 3.68
CA VAL A 162 -3.81 4.54 3.96
C VAL A 162 -4.87 4.03 4.91
N LEU A 163 -5.02 4.71 6.04
CA LEU A 163 -6.13 4.55 6.97
C LEU A 163 -6.97 5.83 6.93
N GLU A 164 -8.22 5.73 6.52
CA GLU A 164 -9.15 6.85 6.46
C GLU A 164 -10.50 6.56 7.11
N ASN A 165 -11.34 7.59 7.21
CA ASN A 165 -12.71 7.49 7.72
C ASN A 165 -12.80 6.82 9.10
N ASN A 166 -11.93 7.25 10.02
CA ASN A 166 -11.87 6.79 11.42
C ASN A 166 -11.50 5.31 11.59
N CYS A 167 -10.55 4.81 10.80
CA CYS A 167 -9.92 3.51 11.07
C CYS A 167 -9.34 3.48 12.49
N ALA A 168 -9.68 2.46 13.29
CA ALA A 168 -9.34 2.46 14.71
C ALA A 168 -8.96 1.10 15.28
N GLU A 169 -8.10 1.09 16.30
CA GLU A 169 -7.67 -0.13 16.99
C GLU A 169 -7.01 -1.16 16.04
N ASN A 170 -6.41 -0.71 14.93
CA ASN A 170 -5.72 -1.59 14.00
C ASN A 170 -4.24 -1.77 14.38
N LEU A 171 -3.72 -2.97 14.16
CA LEU A 171 -2.30 -3.30 14.30
C LEU A 171 -1.60 -3.26 12.95
N ILE A 172 -0.53 -2.49 12.84
CA ILE A 172 0.34 -2.39 11.67
C ILE A 172 1.75 -2.73 12.14
N SER A 173 2.21 -3.96 11.91
CA SER A 173 3.46 -4.41 12.52
C SER A 173 4.27 -5.41 11.71
N ALA A 174 5.60 -5.37 11.86
CA ALA A 174 6.53 -6.29 11.22
C ALA A 174 6.38 -6.32 9.68
N ASN A 175 5.98 -5.21 9.06
CA ASN A 175 5.96 -5.07 7.62
C ASN A 175 7.27 -4.45 7.12
N HIS A 176 7.64 -4.78 5.89
CA HIS A 176 8.73 -4.13 5.16
C HIS A 176 8.15 -3.23 4.07
N PHE A 177 8.35 -1.92 4.19
CA PHE A 177 7.97 -0.94 3.18
C PHE A 177 9.21 -0.53 2.39
N LEU A 178 9.09 -0.56 1.06
CA LEU A 178 10.05 0.03 0.14
C LEU A 178 9.31 0.99 -0.77
N ARG A 179 9.70 2.26 -0.75
CA ARG A 179 9.34 3.23 -1.77
C ARG A 179 10.59 3.58 -2.55
N ASP A 180 10.54 3.40 -3.87
CA ASP A 180 11.55 3.90 -4.80
C ASP A 180 10.90 4.53 -6.05
N ARG A 181 11.66 4.80 -7.10
CA ARG A 181 11.16 5.37 -8.35
C ARG A 181 10.98 4.28 -9.40
N GLU A 182 9.90 4.37 -10.18
CA GLU A 182 9.65 3.51 -11.35
C GLU A 182 10.88 3.49 -12.29
N PRO A 183 11.59 2.35 -12.40
CA PRO A 183 12.77 2.27 -13.24
C PRO A 183 12.41 2.05 -14.72
N TRP A 184 11.19 1.62 -15.05
CA TRP A 184 10.79 1.27 -16.41
C TRP A 184 10.28 2.49 -17.20
N PRO A 185 10.97 2.91 -18.29
CA PRO A 185 10.69 4.17 -18.98
C PRO A 185 9.23 4.39 -19.42
N PRO A 186 8.51 3.39 -19.99
CA PRO A 186 7.11 3.58 -20.40
C PRO A 186 6.20 4.01 -19.25
N MET A 187 6.54 3.66 -18.01
CA MET A 187 5.69 3.89 -16.86
C MET A 187 6.09 5.08 -16.00
N GLN A 188 7.23 5.72 -16.29
CA GLN A 188 7.72 6.88 -15.54
C GLN A 188 6.85 8.13 -15.66
N ALA A 189 5.97 8.19 -16.67
CA ALA A 189 5.02 9.28 -16.87
C ALA A 189 3.79 9.18 -15.95
N TYR A 190 3.53 8.02 -15.35
CA TYR A 190 2.34 7.77 -14.54
C TYR A 190 2.66 7.83 -13.05
N ASP A 191 1.77 8.46 -12.29
CA ASP A 191 1.78 8.49 -10.84
C ASP A 191 0.36 8.36 -10.27
N ASN A 192 0.26 8.33 -8.93
CA ASN A 192 -1.02 8.27 -8.22
C ASN A 192 -1.56 9.67 -7.84
N GLY A 193 -0.96 10.75 -8.34
CA GLY A 193 -1.35 12.13 -8.05
C GLY A 193 -1.01 12.64 -6.65
N LEU A 194 -0.32 11.86 -5.80
CA LEU A 194 0.07 12.27 -4.45
C LEU A 194 1.49 12.87 -4.42
N ASP A 195 1.70 13.82 -3.52
CA ASP A 195 3.00 14.41 -3.24
C ASP A 195 3.73 13.66 -2.11
N ASP A 196 5.03 13.93 -1.94
CA ASP A 196 5.86 13.25 -0.94
C ASP A 196 5.61 13.75 0.49
N ALA A 197 4.77 14.78 0.68
CA ALA A 197 4.29 15.20 2.01
C ALA A 197 3.05 14.40 2.46
N TYR A 198 2.46 13.58 1.58
CA TYR A 198 1.28 12.78 1.91
C TYR A 198 1.54 11.75 3.01
N GLY A 199 2.76 11.20 3.09
CA GLY A 199 3.11 10.08 3.95
C GLY A 199 3.17 8.76 3.18
N LEU A 200 4.15 7.90 3.48
CA LEU A 200 4.09 6.49 3.06
C LEU A 200 3.00 5.74 3.85
N LEU A 201 2.90 6.03 5.15
CA LEU A 201 1.83 5.59 6.03
C LEU A 201 0.99 6.82 6.39
N HIS A 202 -0.23 6.89 5.87
CA HIS A 202 -1.17 7.98 6.09
C HIS A 202 -2.28 7.54 7.03
N ILE A 203 -2.38 8.16 8.22
CA ILE A 203 -3.23 7.68 9.31
C ILE A 203 -4.24 8.76 9.73
N ASN A 204 -5.51 8.51 9.39
CA ASN A 204 -6.68 9.21 9.90
C ASN A 204 -7.51 8.21 10.72
N GLY A 205 -7.33 8.26 12.03
CA GLY A 205 -7.77 7.17 12.89
C GLY A 205 -7.33 7.28 14.34
N SER A 206 -7.93 6.47 15.21
CA SER A 206 -7.64 6.49 16.65
C SER A 206 -7.19 5.14 17.18
N ASN A 207 -6.32 5.16 18.19
CA ASN A 207 -5.85 3.97 18.91
C ASN A 207 -5.22 2.89 18.02
N ASN A 208 -4.69 3.24 16.85
CA ASN A 208 -3.95 2.31 16.02
C ASN A 208 -2.56 2.09 16.59
N SER A 209 -1.98 0.92 16.34
CA SER A 209 -0.64 0.54 16.76
C SER A 209 0.25 0.33 15.53
N VAL A 210 1.27 1.16 15.35
CA VAL A 210 2.26 1.06 14.26
C VAL A 210 3.61 0.70 14.86
N ILE A 211 3.97 -0.58 14.81
CA ILE A 211 5.04 -1.13 15.65
C ILE A 211 6.02 -1.97 14.83
N ALA A 212 7.33 -1.77 15.01
CA ALA A 212 8.35 -2.68 14.46
C ALA A 212 8.28 -2.87 12.93
N ASN A 213 7.97 -1.81 12.18
CA ASN A 213 8.06 -1.83 10.73
C ASN A 213 9.45 -1.39 10.27
N HIS A 214 9.90 -1.92 9.14
CA HIS A 214 11.06 -1.41 8.42
C HIS A 214 10.57 -0.60 7.22
N ILE A 215 11.08 0.62 7.05
CA ILE A 215 10.63 1.53 6.00
C ILE A 215 11.84 2.11 5.29
N SER A 216 12.01 1.75 4.02
CA SER A 216 13.02 2.29 3.12
C SER A 216 12.37 3.30 2.16
N GLU A 217 12.79 4.56 2.22
CA GLU A 217 12.45 5.61 1.27
C GLU A 217 13.71 5.90 0.44
N THR A 218 13.69 5.55 -0.84
CA THR A 218 14.85 5.73 -1.74
C THR A 218 14.44 6.50 -2.98
N ILE A 219 14.73 7.80 -3.01
CA ILE A 219 14.35 8.65 -4.15
C ILE A 219 15.44 9.70 -4.40
N ASP A 220 15.77 9.93 -5.67
CA ASP A 220 16.61 11.07 -6.06
C ASP A 220 15.84 12.37 -5.79
N VAL A 221 16.50 13.30 -5.09
CA VAL A 221 15.96 14.61 -4.70
C VAL A 221 15.32 15.41 -5.85
N GLN A 222 15.75 15.18 -7.10
CA GLN A 222 15.16 15.85 -8.26
C GLN A 222 13.73 15.39 -8.57
N TYR A 223 13.33 14.19 -8.11
CA TYR A 223 12.02 13.61 -8.35
C TYR A 223 11.05 13.79 -7.18
N LEU A 224 11.50 14.44 -6.10
CA LEU A 224 10.63 14.82 -5.00
C LEU A 224 9.57 15.82 -5.48
N LYS A 225 8.32 15.60 -5.05
CA LYS A 225 7.15 16.40 -5.39
C LYS A 225 6.54 16.96 -4.09
N PRO A 226 6.40 18.30 -3.96
CA PRO A 226 7.04 19.31 -4.77
C PRO A 226 8.57 19.31 -4.60
N GLN A 227 9.30 19.88 -5.55
CA GLN A 227 10.76 19.92 -5.50
C GLN A 227 11.25 20.61 -4.21
N GLY A 228 12.23 19.99 -3.53
CA GLY A 228 12.81 20.51 -2.30
C GLY A 228 12.00 20.21 -1.02
N ILE A 229 10.90 19.47 -1.12
CA ILE A 229 10.17 18.97 0.05
C ILE A 229 11.04 17.98 0.83
N LYS A 230 10.81 17.89 2.15
CA LYS A 230 11.26 16.73 2.93
C LYS A 230 10.15 15.68 2.88
N PRO A 231 10.38 14.49 2.31
CA PRO A 231 9.35 13.46 2.27
C PRO A 231 8.94 13.09 3.70
N VAL A 232 7.65 12.83 3.87
CA VAL A 232 7.06 12.39 5.15
C VAL A 232 6.88 10.88 5.10
N ILE A 233 7.35 10.17 6.13
CA ILE A 233 7.28 8.71 6.17
C ILE A 233 5.99 8.24 6.84
N ILE A 234 5.77 8.61 8.12
CA ILE A 234 4.54 8.32 8.86
C ILE A 234 3.83 9.63 9.15
N ARG A 235 2.58 9.78 8.68
CA ARG A 235 1.77 10.98 8.89
C ARG A 235 0.50 10.64 9.67
N LEU A 236 0.40 11.18 10.89
CA LEU A 236 -0.82 11.15 11.70
C LEU A 236 -1.65 12.38 11.40
N VAL A 237 -2.67 12.24 10.56
CA VAL A 237 -3.50 13.34 10.07
C VAL A 237 -4.58 13.74 11.06
N SER A 238 -5.24 12.76 11.68
CA SER A 238 -6.29 13.04 12.65
C SER A 238 -6.48 11.87 13.61
N GLY A 239 -7.31 12.09 14.63
CA GLY A 239 -7.66 11.10 15.64
C GLY A 239 -6.76 11.17 16.87
N LYS A 240 -6.77 10.13 17.70
CA LYS A 240 -6.07 10.19 18.98
C LYS A 240 -5.60 8.84 19.48
N GLY A 241 -4.63 8.86 20.39
CA GLY A 241 -4.19 7.64 21.08
C GLY A 241 -3.43 6.66 20.20
N ASN A 242 -2.97 7.07 19.01
CA ASN A 242 -2.17 6.20 18.17
C ASN A 242 -0.81 5.94 18.83
N TYR A 243 -0.35 4.69 18.76
CA TYR A 243 0.90 4.23 19.35
C TYR A 243 1.89 3.86 18.25
N ILE A 244 2.92 4.67 18.06
CA ILE A 244 3.93 4.53 17.01
C ILE A 244 5.25 4.19 17.69
N ALA A 245 5.74 2.96 17.53
CA ALA A 245 6.90 2.49 18.28
C ALA A 245 7.87 1.63 17.47
N ASN A 246 9.17 1.84 17.68
CA ASN A 246 10.25 0.99 17.18
C ASN A 246 10.23 0.79 15.66
N ASN A 247 9.87 1.82 14.89
CA ASN A 247 9.90 1.74 13.43
C ASN A 247 11.30 2.17 12.95
N HIS A 248 11.95 1.31 12.17
CA HIS A 248 13.26 1.62 11.60
C HIS A 248 13.08 2.24 10.22
N ILE A 249 13.40 3.52 10.10
CA ILE A 249 13.25 4.32 8.89
C ILE A 249 14.64 4.58 8.29
N VAL A 250 14.80 4.23 7.02
CA VAL A 250 16.01 4.45 6.23
C VAL A 250 15.62 5.30 5.02
N ALA A 251 15.96 6.59 5.06
CA ALA A 251 15.71 7.51 3.96
C ALA A 251 17.01 7.79 3.20
N THR A 252 17.01 7.55 1.90
CA THR A 252 18.19 7.67 1.05
C THR A 252 17.91 8.29 -0.31
N THR A 253 18.95 8.86 -0.90
CA THR A 253 18.96 9.44 -2.24
C THR A 253 20.22 9.00 -3.00
N GLU A 254 20.13 9.00 -4.32
CA GLU A 254 21.29 8.88 -5.20
C GLU A 254 21.69 10.27 -5.71
N THR A 255 23.00 10.52 -5.83
CA THR A 255 23.50 11.62 -6.68
C THR A 255 23.64 11.07 -8.08
N SER A 256 22.79 11.55 -8.99
CA SER A 256 22.56 10.98 -10.33
C SER A 256 23.86 10.61 -11.04
N ALA A 257 24.10 9.31 -11.22
CA ALA A 257 24.92 8.81 -12.32
C ALA A 257 23.98 8.06 -13.24
N ALA A 258 23.81 8.56 -14.46
CA ALA A 258 22.97 7.96 -15.49
C ALA A 258 23.22 6.46 -15.56
N GLN A 259 22.24 5.65 -15.15
CA GLN A 259 22.31 4.21 -15.34
C GLN A 259 22.17 3.94 -16.84
N ALA A 260 23.16 3.25 -17.40
CA ALA A 260 23.18 2.87 -18.81
C ALA A 260 21.95 2.01 -19.13
N GLN A 261 21.25 2.34 -20.21
CA GLN A 261 20.08 1.60 -20.65
C GLN A 261 20.48 0.22 -21.19
N PRO A 262 19.95 -0.89 -20.65
CA PRO A 262 20.04 -2.19 -21.30
C PRO A 262 19.13 -2.22 -22.55
N SER A 263 19.48 -3.07 -23.53
CA SER A 263 18.70 -3.27 -24.76
C SER A 263 17.31 -3.91 -24.51
N GLU A 264 16.37 -3.59 -25.40
CA GLU A 264 14.95 -3.97 -25.37
C GLU A 264 14.70 -5.47 -25.54
N GLU A 265 14.48 -6.16 -24.40
CA GLU A 265 13.48 -7.22 -24.14
C GLU A 265 13.69 -7.73 -22.69
N ASP A 266 14.94 -7.67 -22.18
CA ASP A 266 15.31 -7.96 -20.79
C ASP A 266 15.40 -6.70 -19.89
N ALA A 267 15.16 -5.51 -20.45
CA ALA A 267 15.43 -4.24 -19.79
C ALA A 267 14.52 -3.94 -18.59
N CYS A 268 13.25 -4.36 -18.61
CA CYS A 268 12.30 -4.08 -17.51
C CYS A 268 12.70 -4.82 -16.23
N PHE A 269 12.79 -6.16 -16.29
CA PHE A 269 13.21 -6.98 -15.15
C PHE A 269 14.63 -6.63 -14.70
N ALA A 270 15.58 -6.47 -15.61
CA ALA A 270 16.95 -6.11 -15.25
C ALA A 270 17.03 -4.74 -14.55
N ALA A 271 16.27 -3.75 -15.01
CA ALA A 271 16.21 -2.44 -14.37
C ALA A 271 15.58 -2.52 -12.97
N GLN A 272 14.50 -3.30 -12.81
CA GLN A 272 13.87 -3.54 -11.50
C GLN A 272 14.82 -4.23 -10.52
N VAL A 273 15.49 -5.31 -10.94
CA VAL A 273 16.47 -6.01 -10.10
C VAL A 273 17.64 -5.10 -9.74
N SER A 274 18.18 -4.36 -10.72
CA SER A 274 19.28 -3.43 -10.48
C SER A 274 18.89 -2.34 -9.48
N ALA A 275 17.70 -1.76 -9.59
CA ALA A 275 17.19 -0.77 -8.64
C ALA A 275 17.10 -1.35 -7.22
N LEU A 276 16.54 -2.55 -7.05
CA LEU A 276 16.41 -3.20 -5.75
C LEU A 276 17.76 -3.56 -5.10
N LEU A 277 18.77 -3.91 -5.89
CA LEU A 277 20.08 -4.32 -5.38
C LEU A 277 21.04 -3.14 -5.13
N THR A 278 20.70 -1.94 -5.57
CA THR A 278 21.59 -0.78 -5.45
C THR A 278 21.52 -0.19 -4.05
N THR A 279 22.61 -0.35 -3.29
CA THR A 279 22.73 0.21 -1.92
C THR A 279 24.04 0.95 -1.68
N ALA A 280 25.12 0.57 -2.37
CA ALA A 280 26.47 1.06 -2.10
C ALA A 280 26.72 2.55 -2.40
N ARG A 281 25.84 3.19 -3.18
CA ARG A 281 25.98 4.61 -3.61
C ARG A 281 24.96 5.53 -2.96
N LEU A 282 24.09 4.98 -2.11
CA LEU A 282 23.04 5.73 -1.43
C LEU A 282 23.64 6.64 -0.37
N LYS A 283 23.15 7.88 -0.34
CA LYS A 283 23.42 8.87 0.69
C LYS A 283 22.16 9.09 1.51
N GLU A 284 22.30 9.57 2.72
CA GLU A 284 21.17 9.95 3.55
C GLU A 284 20.30 11.02 2.86
N LEU A 285 18.99 10.83 2.89
CA LEU A 285 18.00 11.79 2.46
C LEU A 285 17.34 12.41 3.70
N ASP A 286 17.28 13.74 3.74
CA ASP A 286 16.61 14.47 4.80
C ASP A 286 15.08 14.28 4.69
N ALA A 287 14.49 13.58 5.65
CA ALA A 287 13.09 13.18 5.66
C ALA A 287 12.46 13.39 7.04
N VAL A 288 11.14 13.61 7.06
CA VAL A 288 10.35 13.64 8.29
C VAL A 288 9.89 12.22 8.59
N ALA A 289 10.48 11.62 9.63
CA ALA A 289 10.17 10.26 10.05
C ALA A 289 8.72 10.12 10.53
N VAL A 290 8.29 11.04 11.40
CA VAL A 290 6.91 11.09 11.90
C VAL A 290 6.42 12.53 11.93
N GLN A 291 5.30 12.79 11.26
CA GLN A 291 4.58 14.06 11.31
C GLN A 291 3.24 13.86 12.02
N VAL A 292 3.00 14.63 13.09
CA VAL A 292 1.72 14.64 13.82
C VAL A 292 1.02 15.96 13.55
N GLU A 293 -0.07 15.89 12.79
CA GLU A 293 -0.90 17.06 12.47
C GLU A 293 -1.67 17.54 13.70
N LYS A 294 -2.14 18.80 13.66
CA LYS A 294 -2.83 19.45 14.78
C LYS A 294 -4.11 18.72 15.21
N GLU A 295 -4.79 18.11 14.25
CA GLU A 295 -6.02 17.35 14.42
C GLU A 295 -5.76 15.94 14.99
N SER A 296 -4.48 15.53 15.09
CA SER A 296 -4.06 14.31 15.77
C SER A 296 -3.40 14.64 17.12
N ALA A 297 -3.90 14.04 18.20
CA ALA A 297 -3.40 14.36 19.54
C ALA A 297 -3.45 13.16 20.49
N GLN A 298 -2.81 13.29 21.65
CA GLN A 298 -2.70 12.23 22.66
C GLN A 298 -2.07 10.95 22.10
N ASN A 299 -1.24 11.09 21.06
CA ASN A 299 -0.49 9.99 20.49
C ASN A 299 0.77 9.73 21.32
N THR A 300 1.32 8.52 21.19
CA THR A 300 2.59 8.13 21.80
C THR A 300 3.55 7.68 20.71
N ILE A 301 4.66 8.41 20.54
CA ILE A 301 5.66 8.17 19.50
C ILE A 301 6.97 7.82 20.20
N LEU A 302 7.49 6.61 19.98
CA LEU A 302 8.67 6.08 20.65
C LEU A 302 9.63 5.48 19.62
N ASP A 303 10.91 5.80 19.71
CA ASP A 303 12.00 5.16 18.94
C ASP A 303 11.68 4.98 17.45
N SER A 304 11.03 6.00 16.85
CA SER A 304 10.61 6.02 15.45
C SER A 304 11.13 7.27 14.73
N GLY A 305 12.25 7.82 15.21
CA GLY A 305 12.88 9.03 14.70
C GLY A 305 13.58 9.83 15.81
N SER A 306 14.63 10.56 15.45
CA SER A 306 15.31 11.52 16.35
C SER A 306 14.46 12.77 16.60
N ASP A 307 14.89 13.64 17.53
CA ASP A 307 14.23 14.94 17.77
C ASP A 307 14.13 15.82 16.51
N ALA A 308 15.08 15.69 15.58
CA ALA A 308 15.08 16.46 14.33
C ALA A 308 14.15 15.88 13.25
N GLN A 309 13.85 14.58 13.33
CA GLN A 309 13.05 13.87 12.32
C GLN A 309 11.56 13.78 12.69
N VAL A 310 11.19 14.13 13.91
CA VAL A 310 9.81 14.04 14.40
C VAL A 310 9.21 15.43 14.59
N VAL A 311 8.19 15.73 13.78
CA VAL A 311 7.42 16.98 13.86
C VAL A 311 6.18 16.74 14.71
N ILE A 312 6.19 17.25 15.94
CA ILE A 312 5.16 16.96 16.94
C ILE A 312 4.95 18.12 17.94
N ASP A 313 3.70 18.36 18.32
CA ASP A 313 3.36 19.17 19.50
C ASP A 313 3.47 18.32 20.77
N ARG A 314 4.55 18.54 21.54
CA ARG A 314 4.85 17.81 22.78
C ARG A 314 3.93 18.15 23.95
N ALA A 315 3.19 19.26 23.90
CA ALA A 315 2.20 19.56 24.93
C ALA A 315 0.96 18.66 24.81
N ARG A 316 0.74 18.08 23.62
CA ARG A 316 -0.45 17.28 23.30
C ARG A 316 -0.13 15.81 23.03
N ASN A 317 1.14 15.42 22.94
CA ASN A 317 1.57 14.06 22.62
C ASN A 317 2.77 13.62 23.46
N ALA A 318 2.90 12.33 23.70
CA ALA A 318 4.07 11.74 24.34
C ALA A 318 5.11 11.36 23.28
N PHE A 319 6.36 11.79 23.48
CA PHE A 319 7.45 11.53 22.55
C PHE A 319 8.72 11.07 23.27
N ARG A 320 9.32 9.99 22.76
CA ARG A 320 10.69 9.58 23.06
C ARG A 320 11.45 9.42 21.75
N ALA A 321 12.48 10.24 21.55
CA ALA A 321 13.34 10.16 20.39
C ALA A 321 14.14 8.86 20.36
N THR A 322 14.41 8.36 19.16
CA THR A 322 15.45 7.34 18.95
C THR A 322 16.79 7.90 19.43
N PRO A 323 17.53 7.19 20.32
CA PRO A 323 18.85 7.62 20.75
C PRO A 323 19.80 7.82 19.56
N VAL A 324 20.45 8.97 19.51
CA VAL A 324 21.52 9.26 18.54
C VAL A 324 22.88 9.10 19.23
N ALA A 325 23.90 8.66 18.49
CA ALA A 325 25.25 8.58 19.03
C ALA A 325 25.70 9.97 19.52
N GLY A 326 26.32 10.03 20.70
CA GLY A 326 26.95 11.26 21.17
C GLY A 326 28.16 11.59 20.29
N ASN A 327 28.36 12.87 20.00
CA ASN A 327 29.61 13.37 19.43
C ASN A 327 30.76 13.25 20.43
#